data_AF-A0A4R6MAA6-F1
#
_entry.id   AF-A0A4R6MAA6-F1
#
_cell.length_a   1.000
_cell.length_b   1.000
_cell.length_c   1.000
_cell.angle_alpha   90.00
_cell.angle_beta   90.00
_cell.angle_gamma   90.00
#
_symmetry.space_group_name_H-M   'P 1'
#
loop_
_entity.id
_entity.type
_entity.pdbx_description
1 polymer ?
#
loop_
_entity_poly.entity_id
_entity_poly.type
_entity_poly.pdbx_seq_one_letter_code
_entity_poly.pdbx_strand_id
1 'polypeptide(L)'
;MRHSFQRACVYFVLVFIAVGSKAWAEGYVARAQFSSDVVEREPIDDIGNVIKVEYGEIQRVYFFTDLRDMKGNQVIHRWLLDGDVQAEIPFDIGGDRWRVWSSKKLMPGFDGTWAVEVVKDGNIVDRYSFDYVDEY
;
A
#
# COMPACT_ATOMS: atom_id res chain seq x y z
N MET A 1 62.43 16.31 -48.22
CA MET A 1 62.16 15.33 -47.15
C MET A 1 60.85 15.72 -46.49
N ARG A 2 59.80 14.93 -46.77
CA ARG A 2 58.62 14.65 -45.92
C ARG A 2 57.48 15.70 -45.75
N HIS A 3 56.48 15.47 -46.61
CA HIS A 3 55.00 15.44 -46.41
C HIS A 3 54.18 16.66 -45.99
N SER A 4 53.18 16.93 -46.84
CA SER A 4 51.90 17.61 -46.58
C SER A 4 51.13 16.94 -45.44
N PHE A 5 50.21 17.67 -44.79
CA PHE A 5 48.98 17.05 -44.30
C PHE A 5 47.85 18.08 -44.13
N GLN A 6 46.75 17.83 -44.83
CA GLN A 6 45.49 18.55 -44.75
C GLN A 6 44.90 18.40 -43.34
N ARG A 7 44.43 19.50 -42.73
CA ARG A 7 43.59 19.41 -41.54
C ARG A 7 42.15 19.15 -41.99
N ALA A 8 41.76 17.88 -41.95
CA ALA A 8 40.40 17.43 -42.19
C ALA A 8 39.49 17.86 -41.03
N CYS A 9 38.40 18.54 -41.37
CA CYS A 9 37.22 18.68 -40.50
C CYS A 9 36.64 17.30 -40.19
N VAL A 10 36.38 17.02 -38.92
CA VAL A 10 35.41 15.98 -38.52
C VAL A 10 34.51 16.59 -37.47
N TYR A 11 33.30 16.96 -37.89
CA TYR A 11 32.19 17.26 -36.99
C TYR A 11 31.69 15.94 -36.43
N PHE A 12 31.91 15.70 -35.14
CA PHE A 12 31.30 14.57 -34.43
C PHE A 12 30.03 15.08 -33.75
N VAL A 13 28.87 14.92 -34.42
CA VAL A 13 27.56 15.23 -33.83
C VAL A 13 27.16 14.05 -32.95
N LEU A 14 27.20 14.26 -31.63
CA LEU A 14 26.62 13.35 -30.64
C LEU A 14 25.10 13.44 -30.68
N VAL A 15 24.44 12.41 -31.22
CA VAL A 15 23.00 12.24 -31.10
C VAL A 15 22.72 11.60 -29.72
N PHE A 16 22.25 12.40 -28.77
CA PHE A 16 21.67 11.91 -27.52
C PHE A 16 20.27 11.37 -27.82
N ILE A 17 20.13 10.04 -27.88
CA ILE A 17 18.81 9.39 -27.88
C ILE A 17 18.26 9.57 -26.47
N ALA A 18 17.30 10.49 -26.30
CA ALA A 18 16.47 10.55 -25.10
C ALA A 18 15.60 9.29 -25.06
N VAL A 19 16.11 8.23 -24.44
CA VAL A 19 15.27 7.11 -24.04
C VAL A 19 14.34 7.66 -22.97
N GLY A 20 13.12 8.02 -23.38
CA GLY A 20 12.04 8.31 -22.44
C GLY A 20 11.82 7.06 -21.61
N SER A 21 12.31 7.06 -20.37
CA SER A 21 11.97 6.02 -19.40
C SER A 21 10.45 6.11 -19.24
N LYS A 22 9.75 5.09 -19.72
CA LYS A 22 8.38 4.85 -19.28
C LYS A 22 8.53 4.53 -17.80
N ALA A 23 8.36 5.55 -16.94
CA ALA A 23 8.18 5.33 -15.52
C ALA A 23 6.95 4.42 -15.44
N TRP A 24 7.17 3.13 -15.19
CA TRP A 24 6.10 2.25 -14.78
C TRP A 24 5.50 2.94 -13.57
N ALA A 25 4.22 3.31 -13.61
CA ALA A 25 3.57 3.86 -12.44
C ALA A 25 3.77 2.83 -11.33
N GLU A 26 4.54 3.19 -10.30
CA GLU A 26 4.72 2.33 -9.14
C GLU A 26 3.34 2.25 -8.48
N GLY A 27 2.72 1.07 -8.55
CA GLY A 27 1.35 0.91 -8.06
C GLY A 27 1.17 1.44 -6.64
N TYR A 28 0.05 2.09 -6.39
CA TYR A 28 -0.22 2.86 -5.18
C TYR A 28 -1.61 2.57 -4.60
N VAL A 29 -1.84 2.98 -3.36
CA VAL A 29 -3.15 2.89 -2.71
C VAL A 29 -3.93 4.17 -3.00
N ALA A 30 -4.98 4.09 -3.82
CA ALA A 30 -5.79 5.27 -4.18
C ALA A 30 -6.78 5.66 -3.08
N ARG A 31 -7.23 4.69 -2.29
CA ARG A 31 -8.09 4.91 -1.11
C ARG A 31 -7.85 3.80 -0.11
N ALA A 32 -7.79 4.14 1.17
CA ALA A 32 -7.86 3.20 2.26
C ALA A 32 -8.71 3.77 3.39
N GLN A 33 -9.40 2.90 4.12
CA GLN A 33 -10.16 3.29 5.30
C GLN A 33 -10.43 2.09 6.20
N PHE A 34 -10.63 2.39 7.49
CA PHE A 34 -11.20 1.45 8.44
C PHE A 34 -12.73 1.54 8.38
N SER A 35 -13.41 0.41 8.52
CA SER A 35 -14.87 0.31 8.38
C SER A 35 -15.42 -0.74 9.33
N SER A 36 -16.65 -0.57 9.78
CA SER A 36 -17.39 -1.55 10.57
C SER A 36 -17.79 -2.77 9.73
N ASP A 37 -18.01 -2.58 8.43
CA ASP A 37 -18.24 -3.68 7.47
C ASP A 37 -17.84 -3.32 6.03
N VAL A 38 -17.81 -4.31 5.14
CA VAL A 38 -17.64 -4.13 3.70
C VAL A 38 -18.76 -4.86 2.95
N VAL A 39 -19.61 -4.10 2.28
CA VAL A 39 -20.79 -4.61 1.55
C VAL A 39 -20.65 -4.23 0.08
N GLU A 40 -20.97 -5.15 -0.83
CA GLU A 40 -20.84 -4.92 -2.28
C GLU A 40 -19.45 -4.41 -2.72
N ARG A 41 -18.41 -4.83 -1.98
CA ARG A 41 -17.00 -4.46 -2.17
C ARG A 41 -16.71 -2.98 -1.87
N GLU A 42 -17.57 -2.30 -1.14
CA GLU A 42 -17.37 -0.95 -0.63
C GLU A 42 -17.47 -0.93 0.91
N PRO A 43 -16.64 -0.14 1.60
CA PRO A 43 -16.79 0.09 3.03
C PRO A 43 -18.09 0.86 3.28
N ILE A 44 -18.81 0.50 4.33
CA ILE A 44 -20.13 1.11 4.64
C ILE A 44 -20.01 2.42 5.44
N ASP A 45 -18.89 2.61 6.14
CA ASP A 45 -18.60 3.78 6.95
C ASP A 45 -17.08 4.04 7.02
N ASP A 46 -16.72 5.13 7.71
CA ASP A 46 -15.36 5.41 8.17
C ASP A 46 -15.43 5.51 9.69
N ILE A 47 -14.87 4.51 10.37
CA ILE A 47 -14.90 4.42 11.84
C ILE A 47 -13.81 5.27 12.50
N GLY A 48 -13.00 5.97 11.71
CA GLY A 48 -12.00 6.92 12.19
C GLY A 48 -10.76 6.27 12.79
N ASN A 49 -10.05 7.06 13.59
CA ASN A 49 -8.75 6.72 14.17
C ASN A 49 -8.79 6.38 15.66
N VAL A 50 -9.97 6.35 16.28
CA VAL A 50 -10.16 5.93 17.68
C VAL A 50 -11.38 5.03 17.74
N ILE A 51 -11.19 3.83 18.23
CA ILE A 51 -12.24 2.81 18.36
C ILE A 51 -12.31 2.42 19.83
N LYS A 52 -13.51 2.50 20.42
CA LYS A 52 -13.73 2.13 21.81
C LYS A 52 -13.97 0.63 21.94
N VAL A 53 -13.47 0.02 23.01
CA VAL A 53 -13.74 -1.38 23.34
C VAL A 53 -15.24 -1.59 23.56
N GLU A 54 -15.80 -2.59 22.88
CA GLU A 54 -17.17 -3.06 23.10
C GLU A 54 -17.17 -4.39 23.84
N TYR A 55 -17.93 -4.44 24.94
CA TYR A 55 -18.09 -5.64 25.76
C TYR A 55 -19.35 -6.42 25.36
N GLY A 56 -19.23 -7.75 25.32
CA GLY A 56 -20.36 -8.66 25.10
C GLY A 56 -20.63 -9.02 23.65
N GLU A 57 -19.98 -8.36 22.69
CA GLU A 57 -20.06 -8.69 21.26
C GLU A 57 -18.67 -8.87 20.65
N ILE A 58 -18.59 -9.53 19.49
CA ILE A 58 -17.34 -9.65 18.73
C ILE A 58 -17.17 -8.38 17.90
N GLN A 59 -16.35 -7.45 18.39
CA GLN A 59 -16.01 -6.26 17.64
C GLN A 59 -15.06 -6.62 16.49
N ARG A 60 -15.43 -6.22 15.27
CA ARG A 60 -14.65 -6.49 14.06
C ARG A 60 -14.34 -5.17 13.36
N VAL A 61 -13.07 -5.01 12.99
CA VAL A 61 -12.61 -3.87 12.19
C VAL A 61 -12.17 -4.39 10.84
N TYR A 62 -12.70 -3.78 9.78
CA TYR A 62 -12.27 -4.02 8.41
C TYR A 62 -11.28 -2.94 7.99
N PHE A 63 -10.29 -3.33 7.20
CA PHE A 63 -9.39 -2.42 6.51
C PHE A 63 -9.55 -2.64 5.01
N PHE A 64 -10.09 -1.64 4.33
CA PHE A 64 -10.36 -1.62 2.90
C PHE A 64 -9.25 -0.87 2.16
N THR A 65 -8.89 -1.35 0.96
CA THR A 65 -8.03 -0.62 0.02
C THR A 65 -8.53 -0.69 -1.44
N ASP A 66 -8.44 0.43 -2.16
CA ASP A 66 -8.57 0.52 -3.63
C ASP A 66 -7.16 0.71 -4.21
N LEU A 67 -6.62 -0.35 -4.77
CA LEU A 67 -5.25 -0.45 -5.29
C LEU A 67 -5.21 -0.10 -6.78
N ARG A 68 -4.17 0.63 -7.19
CA ARG A 68 -3.96 1.05 -8.59
C ARG A 68 -2.60 0.65 -9.10
N ASP A 69 -2.56 0.21 -10.36
CA ASP A 69 -1.33 -0.14 -11.08
C ASP A 69 -0.48 -1.20 -10.36
N MET A 70 -1.14 -2.09 -9.61
CA MET A 70 -0.51 -3.19 -8.87
C MET A 70 -0.76 -4.58 -9.51
N LYS A 71 -1.32 -4.65 -10.71
CA LYS A 71 -1.60 -5.91 -11.41
C LYS A 71 -0.37 -6.82 -11.49
N GLY A 72 -0.57 -8.10 -11.15
CA GLY A 72 0.46 -9.13 -11.17
C GLY A 72 1.35 -9.15 -9.92
N ASN A 73 1.19 -8.20 -9.00
CA ASN A 73 1.89 -8.21 -7.71
C ASN A 73 1.03 -8.87 -6.63
N GLN A 74 1.69 -9.33 -5.57
CA GLN A 74 1.05 -9.67 -4.32
C GLN A 74 1.12 -8.47 -3.37
N VAL A 75 -0.01 -8.14 -2.76
CA VAL A 75 -0.12 -7.09 -1.73
C VAL A 75 -0.56 -7.73 -0.43
N ILE A 76 0.08 -7.36 0.67
CA ILE A 76 -0.21 -7.90 2.00
C ILE A 76 -0.77 -6.79 2.86
N HIS A 77 -1.92 -7.04 3.50
CA HIS A 77 -2.33 -6.27 4.66
C HIS A 77 -1.67 -6.89 5.90
N ARG A 78 -0.69 -6.19 6.47
CA ARG A 78 0.01 -6.61 7.69
C ARG A 78 -0.54 -5.84 8.88
N TRP A 79 -1.24 -6.54 9.77
CA TRP A 79 -1.80 -6.00 11.00
C TRP A 79 -0.78 -6.03 12.12
N LEU A 80 -0.62 -4.91 12.81
CA LEU A 80 0.25 -4.75 13.95
C LEU A 80 -0.53 -4.23 15.15
N LEU A 81 -0.17 -4.70 16.34
CA LEU A 81 -0.57 -4.13 17.63
C LEU A 81 0.72 -3.65 18.32
N ASP A 82 0.82 -2.35 18.59
CA ASP A 82 1.97 -1.74 19.24
C ASP A 82 3.32 -2.05 18.57
N GLY A 83 3.29 -2.26 17.25
CA GLY A 83 4.46 -2.59 16.43
C GLY A 83 4.72 -4.08 16.25
N ASP A 84 4.06 -4.95 17.03
CA ASP A 84 4.17 -6.40 16.88
C ASP A 84 3.20 -6.92 15.83
N VAL A 85 3.70 -7.73 14.89
CA VAL A 85 2.88 -8.31 13.81
C VAL A 85 1.89 -9.34 14.37
N GLN A 86 0.61 -9.08 14.17
CA GLN A 86 -0.50 -9.90 14.64
C GLN A 86 -1.15 -10.74 13.54
N ALA A 87 -1.04 -10.32 12.28
CA ALA A 87 -1.51 -11.07 11.11
C ALA A 87 -0.94 -10.50 9.80
N GLU A 88 -0.77 -11.36 8.80
CA GLU A 88 -0.47 -10.98 7.42
C GLU A 88 -1.49 -11.62 6.48
N ILE A 89 -2.15 -10.81 5.66
CA ILE A 89 -3.21 -11.27 4.75
C ILE A 89 -2.78 -10.93 3.31
N PRO A 90 -2.34 -11.92 2.52
CA PRO A 90 -1.92 -11.70 1.13
C PRO A 90 -3.12 -11.63 0.17
N PHE A 91 -2.96 -10.81 -0.88
CA PHE A 91 -3.89 -10.66 -1.99
C PHE A 91 -3.12 -10.67 -3.32
N ASP A 92 -3.46 -11.60 -4.22
CA ASP A 92 -2.92 -11.63 -5.57
C ASP A 92 -3.74 -10.68 -6.48
N ILE A 93 -3.10 -9.64 -6.99
CA ILE A 93 -3.79 -8.55 -7.69
C ILE A 93 -3.95 -8.85 -9.18
N GLY A 94 -5.19 -9.08 -9.62
CA GLY A 94 -5.49 -9.51 -10.99
C GLY A 94 -5.70 -8.40 -12.03
N GLY A 95 -5.82 -7.14 -11.61
CA GLY A 95 -6.20 -6.02 -12.48
C GLY A 95 -5.62 -4.68 -12.07
N ASP A 96 -5.65 -3.72 -12.99
CA ASP A 96 -5.01 -2.40 -12.81
C ASP A 96 -5.74 -1.54 -11.78
N ARG A 97 -7.02 -1.81 -11.54
CA ARG A 97 -7.78 -1.36 -10.37
C ARG A 97 -8.25 -2.58 -9.61
N TRP A 98 -7.96 -2.66 -8.32
CA TRP A 98 -8.36 -3.80 -7.51
C TRP A 98 -8.74 -3.38 -6.10
N ARG A 99 -9.94 -3.77 -5.67
CA ARG A 99 -10.42 -3.53 -4.31
C ARG A 99 -10.24 -4.78 -3.47
N VAL A 100 -9.60 -4.64 -2.32
CA VAL A 100 -9.42 -5.72 -1.33
C VAL A 100 -9.77 -5.23 0.07
N TRP A 101 -10.01 -6.18 0.96
CA TRP A 101 -10.22 -5.88 2.36
C TRP A 101 -9.80 -7.08 3.22
N SER A 102 -9.26 -6.77 4.40
CA SER A 102 -9.01 -7.75 5.46
C SER A 102 -9.77 -7.31 6.70
N SER A 103 -9.92 -8.18 7.69
CA SER A 103 -10.47 -7.78 8.99
C SER A 103 -9.71 -8.39 10.15
N LYS A 104 -9.80 -7.72 11.30
CA LYS A 104 -9.32 -8.22 12.59
C LYS A 104 -10.49 -8.21 13.57
N LYS A 105 -10.61 -9.28 14.35
CA LYS A 105 -11.46 -9.29 15.53
C LYS A 105 -10.68 -8.66 16.67
N LEU A 106 -11.22 -7.61 17.26
CA LEU A 106 -10.66 -6.95 18.42
C LEU A 106 -11.44 -7.41 19.66
N MET A 107 -10.72 -7.80 20.69
CA MET A 107 -11.29 -8.28 21.95
C MET A 107 -10.82 -7.36 23.07
N PRO A 108 -11.58 -7.23 24.17
CA PRO A 108 -11.10 -6.57 25.38
C PRO A 108 -9.73 -7.11 25.79
N GLY A 109 -8.81 -6.21 26.16
CA GLY A 109 -7.41 -6.52 26.48
C GLY A 109 -6.46 -6.53 25.27
N PHE A 110 -6.94 -6.19 24.07
CA PHE A 110 -6.10 -5.86 22.91
C PHE A 110 -6.06 -4.35 22.64
N ASP A 111 -6.26 -3.55 23.68
CA ASP A 111 -6.05 -2.11 23.68
C ASP A 111 -4.61 -1.78 23.27
N GLY A 112 -4.47 -0.63 22.61
CA GLY A 112 -3.20 -0.19 22.04
C GLY A 112 -3.36 0.43 20.66
N THR A 113 -2.24 0.78 20.04
CA THR A 113 -2.23 1.36 18.70
C THR A 113 -2.19 0.22 17.68
N TRP A 114 -3.31 0.03 17.02
CA TRP A 114 -3.40 -0.87 15.88
C TRP A 114 -2.94 -0.16 14.62
N ALA A 115 -2.22 -0.89 13.77
CA ALA A 115 -1.84 -0.41 12.45
C ALA A 115 -2.03 -1.49 11.39
N VAL A 116 -2.27 -1.05 10.16
CA VAL A 116 -2.19 -1.89 8.99
C VAL A 116 -1.19 -1.29 8.02
N GLU A 117 -0.19 -2.08 7.69
CA GLU A 117 0.75 -1.78 6.61
C GLU A 117 0.29 -2.47 5.33
N VAL A 118 0.29 -1.72 4.23
CA VAL A 118 0.12 -2.25 2.88
C VAL A 118 1.52 -2.55 2.34
N VAL A 119 1.86 -3.83 2.28
CA VAL A 119 3.20 -4.29 1.90
C VAL A 119 3.15 -4.87 0.49
N LYS A 120 4.10 -4.46 -0.35
CA LYS A 120 4.29 -4.94 -1.72
C LYS A 120 5.76 -5.22 -1.95
N ASP A 121 6.09 -6.43 -2.40
CA ASP A 121 7.48 -6.85 -2.67
C ASP A 121 8.43 -6.65 -1.46
N GLY A 122 7.90 -6.86 -0.25
CA GLY A 122 8.62 -6.66 1.00
C GLY A 122 8.74 -5.20 1.47
N ASN A 123 8.32 -4.23 0.66
CA ASN A 123 8.35 -2.81 0.99
C ASN A 123 6.99 -2.34 1.50
N ILE A 124 6.99 -1.48 2.51
CA ILE A 124 5.78 -0.80 2.99
C ILE A 124 5.46 0.31 1.99
N VAL A 125 4.30 0.22 1.35
CA VAL A 125 3.79 1.22 0.40
C VAL A 125 3.02 2.30 1.16
N ASP A 126 2.19 1.89 2.11
CA ASP A 126 1.40 2.79 2.96
C ASP A 126 1.18 2.17 4.34
N ARG A 127 0.85 3.01 5.33
CA ARG A 127 0.51 2.61 6.70
C ARG A 127 -0.63 3.44 7.24
N TYR A 128 -1.59 2.79 7.88
CA TYR A 128 -2.76 3.41 8.52
C TYR A 128 -2.90 2.88 9.94
N SER A 129 -3.46 3.68 10.85
CA SER A 129 -3.60 3.30 12.26
C SER A 129 -4.86 3.84 12.90
N PHE A 130 -5.29 3.15 13.95
CA PHE A 130 -6.29 3.61 14.90
C PHE A 130 -5.88 3.18 16.31
N ASP A 131 -6.30 3.96 17.30
CA ASP A 131 -6.15 3.60 18.70
C ASP A 131 -7.38 2.81 19.15
N TYR A 132 -7.15 1.63 19.72
CA TYR A 132 -8.20 0.84 20.35
C TYR A 132 -8.13 1.09 21.86
N VAL A 133 -9.13 1.78 22.39
CA VAL A 133 -9.10 2.31 23.75
C VAL A 133 -10.19 1.73 24.62
N ASP A 134 -9.80 1.27 25.80
CA ASP A 134 -10.72 0.84 26.85
C ASP A 134 -10.97 2.01 27.80
N GLU A 135 -12.11 2.68 27.65
CA GLU A 135 -12.60 3.66 28.61
C GLU A 135 -13.46 2.91 29.63
N TYR A 136 -12.86 2.52 30.75
CA TYR A 136 -13.58 1.96 31.91
C TYR A 136 -14.60 2.93 32.50
#